data_AF-A0ABD6AS52-F1
#
_entry.id   AF-A0ABD6AS52-F1
#
_cell.length_a   1.000
_cell.length_b   1.000
_cell.length_c   1.000
_cell.angle_alpha   90.00
_cell.angle_beta   90.00
_cell.angle_gamma   90.00
#
_symmetry.space_group_name_H-M   'P 1'
#
loop_
_entity.id
_entity.type
_entity.pdbx_description
1 polymer ?
#
loop_
_entity_poly.entity_id
_entity_poly.type
_entity_poly.pdbx_seq_one_letter_code
_entity_poly.pdbx_strand_id
1 'polypeptide(L)'
;MVNKVLIVVLGAVVLASLVVGGLLGMQLAGSDGNDTLTTAPTATDASTPTPAPNTTPTPSAATATPTPASTTTEGAASTPATTPEPKFSPSSVNTTAVELELRALVDEEVRADRGPLESESVLDEMAQFHATNMAKQGYVDHTAGGYNTKQRYEKFERYSHCRVPTNDNSGLRDGQELEVNKRVSINVSGDWTEEDIAQQVLAEWRADEDAMERLRYANAEEAGMGVAVSQDARVYVAVDLC
;
A
#
# COMPACT_ATOMS: atom_id res chain seq x y z
N MET A 1 -24.14 27.79 55.67
CA MET A 1 -23.06 26.84 56.06
C MET A 1 -22.59 26.16 54.79
N VAL A 2 -21.37 26.45 54.34
CA VAL A 2 -20.87 26.08 53.01
C VAL A 2 -19.99 24.83 53.13
N ASN A 3 -20.30 23.82 52.33
CA ASN A 3 -19.80 22.46 52.43
C ASN A 3 -18.32 22.37 52.00
N LYS A 4 -17.40 22.04 52.93
CA LYS A 4 -15.94 22.08 52.75
C LYS A 4 -15.33 20.81 52.13
N VAL A 5 -16.11 19.98 51.45
CA VAL A 5 -15.65 18.65 50.97
C VAL A 5 -15.22 18.66 49.49
N LEU A 6 -15.33 19.80 48.78
CA LEU A 6 -15.13 19.85 47.32
C LEU A 6 -13.77 20.41 46.82
N ILE A 7 -12.76 20.65 47.68
CA ILE A 7 -11.51 21.38 47.28
C ILE A 7 -10.22 20.58 47.62
N VAL A 8 -10.21 19.26 47.45
CA VAL A 8 -8.98 18.47 47.71
C VAL A 8 -8.54 17.57 46.55
N VAL A 9 -9.38 17.30 45.54
CA VAL A 9 -8.99 16.38 44.43
C VAL A 9 -8.54 17.11 43.15
N LEU A 10 -8.76 18.42 43.04
CA LEU A 10 -8.34 19.23 41.88
C LEU A 10 -6.89 19.77 41.96
N GLY A 11 -6.14 19.46 43.03
CA GLY A 11 -4.80 20.01 43.28
C GLY A 11 -3.62 19.06 43.08
N ALA A 12 -3.83 17.80 42.67
CA ALA A 12 -2.79 16.76 42.79
C ALA A 12 -2.32 16.10 41.47
N VAL A 13 -2.73 16.56 40.28
CA VAL A 13 -2.32 15.94 39.00
C VAL A 13 -1.83 16.96 37.95
N VAL A 14 -1.30 18.11 38.38
CA VAL A 14 -0.70 19.14 37.49
C VAL A 14 0.80 19.33 37.76
N LEU A 15 1.44 18.49 38.59
CA LEU A 15 2.87 18.63 38.95
C LEU A 15 3.64 17.31 38.80
N ALA A 16 3.77 16.82 37.56
CA ALA A 16 4.77 15.79 37.22
C ALA A 16 5.27 15.92 35.77
N SER A 17 5.37 17.15 35.27
CA SER A 17 6.18 17.48 34.09
C SER A 17 7.54 18.03 34.54
N LEU A 18 8.59 17.60 33.83
CA LEU A 18 9.95 18.17 33.77
C LEU A 18 10.99 17.77 34.83
N VAL A 19 11.79 16.74 34.52
CA VAL A 19 13.24 16.63 34.86
C VAL A 19 13.90 15.81 33.73
N VAL A 20 14.38 16.41 32.63
CA VAL A 20 15.78 16.85 32.36
C VAL A 20 16.87 15.93 32.92
N GLY A 21 17.69 15.34 32.03
CA GLY A 21 18.98 14.77 32.43
C GLY A 21 19.67 13.95 31.35
N GLY A 22 20.37 14.63 30.43
CA GLY A 22 21.33 13.99 29.53
C GLY A 22 22.76 13.95 30.12
N LEU A 23 23.52 12.97 29.60
CA LEU A 23 24.99 12.86 29.50
C LEU A 23 25.88 12.60 30.72
N LEU A 24 27.02 11.95 30.38
CA LEU A 24 28.22 11.52 31.14
C LEU A 24 28.10 10.10 31.74
N GLY A 25 28.97 9.12 31.49
CA GLY A 25 30.33 9.14 30.96
C GLY A 25 31.28 8.46 31.96
N MET A 26 31.71 7.23 31.64
CA MET A 26 32.97 6.57 32.04
C MET A 26 33.25 6.12 33.50
N GLN A 27 33.66 4.84 33.58
CA GLN A 27 34.84 4.27 34.26
C GLN A 27 34.70 3.49 35.60
N LEU A 28 35.26 2.26 35.51
CA LEU A 28 36.22 1.60 36.43
C LEU A 28 35.76 0.58 37.50
N ALA A 29 36.24 -0.66 37.29
CA ALA A 29 36.66 -1.71 38.25
C ALA A 29 35.57 -2.40 39.11
N GLY A 30 35.50 -3.73 39.27
CA GLY A 30 36.34 -4.84 38.80
C GLY A 30 35.75 -6.22 39.19
N SER A 31 36.34 -7.27 38.58
CA SER A 31 36.60 -8.67 39.02
C SER A 31 35.63 -9.34 40.04
N ASP A 32 35.08 -10.55 39.83
CA ASP A 32 35.68 -11.86 39.53
C ASP A 32 34.62 -12.73 38.78
N GLY A 33 34.90 -13.40 37.66
CA GLY A 33 35.62 -14.67 37.58
C GLY A 33 34.64 -15.85 37.38
N ASN A 34 34.46 -16.33 36.14
CA ASN A 34 34.40 -17.76 35.73
C ASN A 34 33.79 -17.95 34.31
N ASP A 35 34.65 -18.28 33.35
CA ASP A 35 34.49 -19.11 32.14
C ASP A 35 33.16 -19.19 31.37
N THR A 36 33.12 -18.66 30.13
CA THR A 36 33.30 -19.43 28.87
C THR A 36 33.21 -18.51 27.63
N LEU A 37 34.26 -18.60 26.80
CA LEU A 37 34.65 -18.04 25.49
C LEU A 37 33.52 -17.67 24.49
N THR A 38 33.47 -16.44 23.90
CA THR A 38 34.20 -15.89 22.71
C THR A 38 33.48 -16.23 21.37
N THR A 39 33.04 -15.31 20.49
CA THR A 39 33.72 -14.16 19.85
C THR A 39 32.71 -13.14 19.27
N ALA A 40 33.05 -11.85 19.31
CA ALA A 40 32.33 -10.71 18.72
C ALA A 40 32.70 -10.50 17.22
N PRO A 41 31.94 -9.70 16.43
CA PRO A 41 32.12 -9.58 14.99
C PRO A 41 33.28 -8.65 14.60
N THR A 42 34.08 -9.07 13.62
CA THR A 42 35.12 -8.27 12.98
C THR A 42 34.53 -7.48 11.82
N ALA A 43 34.60 -6.14 11.89
CA ALA A 43 34.45 -5.26 10.73
C ALA A 43 35.80 -5.13 10.01
N THR A 44 35.82 -5.34 8.70
CA THR A 44 36.97 -5.08 7.84
C THR A 44 36.54 -4.15 6.72
N ASP A 45 36.99 -2.89 6.81
CA ASP A 45 37.09 -1.97 5.68
C ASP A 45 38.23 -2.43 4.77
N ALA A 46 37.96 -2.54 3.47
CA ALA A 46 38.98 -2.63 2.44
C ALA A 46 38.49 -1.92 1.17
N SER A 47 38.96 -0.69 0.98
CA SER A 47 38.84 0.07 -0.26
C SER A 47 39.79 -0.50 -1.31
N THR A 48 39.27 -0.91 -2.47
CA THR A 48 40.07 -1.34 -3.62
C THR A 48 40.14 -0.23 -4.66
N PRO A 49 41.34 0.17 -5.14
CA PRO A 49 41.47 1.22 -6.15
C PRO A 49 41.20 0.72 -7.58
N THR A 50 40.68 1.65 -8.38
CA THR A 50 40.41 1.62 -9.82
C THR A 50 41.66 1.40 -10.69
N PRO A 51 41.62 0.53 -11.72
CA PRO A 51 42.51 0.62 -12.87
C PRO A 51 41.89 1.42 -14.03
N ALA A 52 42.70 2.31 -14.60
CA ALA A 52 42.41 3.22 -15.71
C ALA A 52 42.18 2.50 -17.07
N PRO A 53 41.55 3.16 -18.05
CA PRO A 53 41.30 2.58 -19.38
C PRO A 53 42.59 2.46 -20.20
N ASN A 54 42.78 1.30 -20.81
CA ASN A 54 43.88 1.05 -21.75
C ASN A 54 43.48 1.54 -23.15
N THR A 55 44.10 2.63 -23.59
CA THR A 55 44.00 3.16 -24.96
C THR A 55 45.09 2.51 -25.84
N THR A 56 44.69 1.65 -26.77
CA THR A 56 45.59 1.14 -27.82
C THR A 56 45.28 1.86 -29.15
N PRO A 57 46.31 2.38 -29.86
CA PRO A 57 46.13 3.15 -31.08
C PRO A 57 45.84 2.31 -32.34
N THR A 58 45.16 2.98 -33.25
CA THR A 58 44.78 2.68 -34.64
C THR A 58 45.93 2.18 -35.54
N PRO A 59 45.69 1.18 -36.39
CA PRO A 59 46.33 1.08 -37.70
C PRO A 59 45.43 1.69 -38.78
N SER A 60 45.94 2.74 -39.39
CA SER A 60 45.46 3.36 -40.63
C SER A 60 45.71 2.41 -41.80
N ALA A 61 44.66 2.03 -42.54
CA ALA A 61 44.79 1.27 -43.78
C ALA A 61 43.94 1.87 -44.90
N ALA A 62 44.66 2.31 -45.93
CA ALA A 62 44.33 2.43 -47.34
C ALA A 62 43.02 3.12 -47.75
N THR A 63 43.17 4.36 -48.24
CA THR A 63 42.28 5.02 -49.20
C THR A 63 42.16 4.18 -50.46
N ALA A 64 41.02 3.52 -50.65
CA ALA A 64 40.58 3.03 -51.96
C ALA A 64 39.67 4.10 -52.58
N THR A 65 40.07 4.66 -53.71
CA THR A 65 39.25 5.52 -54.56
C THR A 65 38.09 4.71 -55.12
N PRO A 66 36.81 5.02 -54.78
CA PRO A 66 35.69 4.39 -55.45
C PRO A 66 35.48 5.03 -56.83
N THR A 67 35.47 4.19 -57.84
CA THR A 67 34.95 4.44 -59.20
C THR A 67 33.55 5.07 -59.12
N PRO A 68 33.22 6.10 -59.91
CA PRO A 68 31.86 6.65 -59.95
C PRO A 68 30.89 5.60 -60.52
N ALA A 69 30.09 5.00 -59.63
CA ALA A 69 28.96 4.18 -60.01
C ALA A 69 27.76 5.08 -60.31
N SER A 70 27.11 4.82 -61.44
CA SER A 70 25.93 5.54 -61.94
C SER A 70 24.81 5.61 -60.89
N THR A 71 24.42 6.82 -60.54
CA THR A 71 23.33 7.12 -59.60
C THR A 71 21.98 6.77 -60.22
N THR A 72 21.49 5.54 -60.02
CA THR A 72 20.06 5.25 -60.10
C THR A 72 19.40 5.90 -58.88
N THR A 73 18.51 6.86 -59.14
CA THR A 73 17.67 7.48 -58.10
C THR A 73 16.65 6.44 -57.65
N GLU A 74 17.02 5.65 -56.64
CA GLU A 74 16.11 4.78 -55.90
C GLU A 74 15.11 5.68 -55.18
N GLY A 75 13.84 5.58 -55.53
CA GLY A 75 12.76 6.33 -54.90
C GLY A 75 12.81 6.10 -53.40
N ALA A 76 12.82 7.18 -52.62
CA ALA A 76 12.80 7.15 -51.17
C ALA A 76 11.71 6.18 -50.69
N ALA A 77 12.13 5.03 -50.17
CA ALA A 77 11.24 4.10 -49.50
C ALA A 77 10.65 4.87 -48.31
N SER A 78 9.35 5.12 -48.36
CA SER A 78 8.62 5.72 -47.24
C SER A 78 8.79 4.80 -46.03
N THR A 79 9.47 5.30 -45.00
CA THR A 79 9.53 4.62 -43.71
C THR A 79 8.09 4.39 -43.24
N PRO A 80 7.66 3.15 -42.97
CA PRO A 80 6.31 2.91 -42.48
C PRO A 80 6.13 3.69 -41.18
N ALA A 81 5.09 4.53 -41.14
CA ALA A 81 4.72 5.24 -39.94
C ALA A 81 4.39 4.21 -38.86
N THR A 82 5.12 4.22 -37.76
CA THR A 82 4.81 3.39 -36.59
C THR A 82 3.46 3.82 -36.04
N THR A 83 2.46 2.94 -36.14
CA THR A 83 1.19 3.10 -35.44
C THR A 83 1.50 3.21 -33.94
N PRO A 84 1.02 4.27 -33.24
CA PRO A 84 1.24 4.39 -31.81
C PRO A 84 0.59 3.20 -31.08
N GLU A 85 1.33 2.63 -30.13
CA GLU A 85 0.82 1.57 -29.27
C GLU A 85 -0.38 2.09 -28.46
N PRO A 86 -1.48 1.33 -28.35
CA PRO A 86 -2.63 1.76 -27.57
C PRO A 86 -2.19 2.03 -26.12
N LYS A 87 -2.41 3.26 -25.66
CA LYS A 87 -2.12 3.66 -24.28
C LYS A 87 -3.32 3.33 -23.41
N PHE A 88 -3.09 2.65 -22.28
CA PHE A 88 -4.12 2.39 -21.29
C PHE A 88 -4.77 3.69 -20.79
N SER A 89 -6.09 3.66 -20.62
CA SER A 89 -6.84 4.75 -19.99
C SER A 89 -7.51 4.21 -18.73
N PRO A 90 -7.32 4.81 -17.55
CA PRO A 90 -8.03 4.39 -16.34
C PRO A 90 -9.56 4.36 -16.51
N SER A 91 -10.10 5.24 -17.36
CA SER A 91 -11.53 5.31 -17.67
C SER A 91 -12.04 4.14 -18.52
N SER A 92 -11.17 3.23 -18.99
CA SER A 92 -11.58 2.02 -19.70
C SER A 92 -12.09 0.93 -18.76
N VAL A 93 -11.87 1.09 -17.45
CA VAL A 93 -12.37 0.17 -16.42
C VAL A 93 -13.61 0.78 -15.79
N ASN A 94 -14.72 0.06 -15.80
CA ASN A 94 -15.92 0.46 -15.07
C ASN A 94 -15.79 0.09 -13.58
N THR A 95 -15.32 1.02 -12.76
CA THR A 95 -15.07 0.78 -11.33
C THR A 95 -16.31 0.35 -10.56
N THR A 96 -17.48 0.89 -10.89
CA THR A 96 -18.75 0.48 -10.28
C THR A 96 -19.11 -0.97 -10.61
N ALA A 97 -18.84 -1.43 -11.84
CA ALA A 97 -19.04 -2.84 -12.17
C ALA A 97 -18.06 -3.73 -11.38
N VAL A 98 -16.79 -3.34 -11.24
CA VAL A 98 -15.83 -4.08 -10.38
C VAL A 98 -16.34 -4.17 -8.94
N GLU A 99 -16.87 -3.07 -8.36
CA GLU A 99 -17.42 -3.06 -7.00
C GLU A 99 -18.62 -4.01 -6.85
N LEU A 100 -19.52 -4.04 -7.84
CA LEU A 100 -20.68 -4.94 -7.84
C LEU A 100 -20.28 -6.41 -7.96
N GLU A 101 -19.38 -6.74 -8.88
CA GLU A 101 -18.87 -8.12 -9.05
C GLU A 101 -18.12 -8.58 -7.79
N LEU A 102 -17.27 -7.71 -7.24
CA LEU A 102 -16.52 -8.05 -6.04
C LEU A 102 -17.41 -8.24 -4.81
N ARG A 103 -18.47 -7.43 -4.68
CA ARG A 103 -19.48 -7.61 -3.62
C ARG A 103 -20.17 -8.96 -3.77
N ALA A 104 -20.64 -9.30 -4.97
CA ALA A 104 -21.26 -10.60 -5.23
C ALA A 104 -20.31 -11.76 -4.85
N LEU A 105 -19.04 -11.69 -5.26
CA LEU A 105 -18.04 -12.70 -4.93
C LEU A 105 -17.75 -12.82 -3.42
N VAL A 106 -17.66 -11.69 -2.71
CA VAL A 106 -17.49 -11.70 -1.24
C VAL A 106 -18.69 -12.33 -0.56
N ASP A 107 -19.91 -11.93 -0.95
CA ASP A 107 -21.15 -12.44 -0.37
C ASP A 107 -21.32 -13.94 -0.61
N GLU A 108 -21.10 -14.40 -1.83
CA GLU A 108 -21.30 -15.79 -2.24
C GLU A 108 -20.19 -16.73 -1.77
N GLU A 109 -18.93 -16.27 -1.73
CA GLU A 109 -17.78 -17.16 -1.53
C GLU A 109 -17.09 -16.99 -0.17
N VAL A 110 -17.18 -15.80 0.44
CA VAL A 110 -16.53 -15.50 1.73
C VAL A 110 -17.52 -15.51 2.88
N ARG A 111 -18.75 -15.06 2.62
CA ARG A 111 -19.82 -14.82 3.60
C ARG A 111 -20.99 -15.80 3.51
N ALA A 112 -20.87 -16.87 2.71
CA ALA A 112 -21.94 -17.84 2.44
C ALA A 112 -22.65 -18.40 3.70
N ASP A 113 -21.93 -18.57 4.81
CA ASP A 113 -22.44 -19.13 6.06
C ASP A 113 -22.98 -18.07 7.05
N ARG A 114 -22.85 -16.78 6.72
CA ARG A 114 -23.15 -15.63 7.60
C ARG A 114 -24.17 -14.66 7.02
N GLY A 115 -24.35 -14.69 5.70
CA GLY A 115 -25.19 -13.75 4.99
C GLY A 115 -24.41 -12.55 4.46
N PRO A 116 -24.98 -11.86 3.46
CA PRO A 116 -24.32 -10.77 2.76
C PRO A 116 -24.06 -9.57 3.68
N LEU A 117 -23.11 -8.72 3.29
CA LEU A 117 -22.89 -7.41 3.93
C LEU A 117 -23.83 -6.38 3.28
N GLU A 118 -24.59 -5.64 4.08
CA GLU A 118 -25.45 -4.56 3.58
C GLU A 118 -24.60 -3.42 3.01
N SER A 119 -24.99 -2.89 1.85
CA SER A 119 -24.28 -1.75 1.26
C SER A 119 -24.66 -0.48 2.00
N GLU A 120 -23.67 0.28 2.47
CA GLU A 120 -23.87 1.59 3.09
C GLU A 120 -23.12 2.66 2.31
N SER A 121 -23.85 3.69 1.84
CA SER A 121 -23.32 4.63 0.86
C SER A 121 -22.21 5.54 1.39
N VAL A 122 -22.20 5.85 2.69
CA VAL A 122 -21.12 6.64 3.30
C VAL A 122 -19.86 5.78 3.47
N LEU A 123 -19.99 4.49 3.76
CA LEU A 123 -18.87 3.55 3.70
C LEU A 123 -18.35 3.39 2.27
N ASP A 124 -19.21 3.32 1.25
CA ASP A 124 -18.77 3.29 -0.17
C ASP A 124 -17.95 4.57 -0.50
N GLU A 125 -18.40 5.74 -0.05
CA GLU A 125 -17.65 7.00 -0.22
C GLU A 125 -16.30 6.98 0.51
N MET A 126 -16.26 6.43 1.72
CA MET A 126 -15.04 6.29 2.52
C MET A 126 -14.03 5.33 1.87
N ALA A 127 -14.51 4.18 1.38
CA ALA A 127 -13.69 3.19 0.68
C ALA A 127 -13.15 3.77 -0.63
N GLN A 128 -13.97 4.49 -1.39
CA GLN A 128 -13.55 5.18 -2.61
C GLN A 128 -12.48 6.24 -2.31
N PHE A 129 -12.65 7.01 -1.22
CA PHE A 129 -11.65 7.97 -0.78
C PHE A 129 -10.31 7.28 -0.46
N HIS A 130 -10.35 6.14 0.23
CA HIS A 130 -9.16 5.37 0.56
C HIS A 130 -8.46 4.79 -0.67
N ALA A 131 -9.21 4.12 -1.56
CA ALA A 131 -8.72 3.59 -2.82
C ALA A 131 -8.08 4.68 -3.69
N THR A 132 -8.71 5.85 -3.78
CA THR A 132 -8.20 7.00 -4.53
C THR A 132 -6.86 7.50 -3.96
N ASN A 133 -6.70 7.52 -2.64
CA ASN A 133 -5.44 7.93 -2.03
C ASN A 133 -4.33 6.89 -2.26
N MET A 134 -4.65 5.59 -2.19
CA MET A 134 -3.70 4.52 -2.55
C MET A 134 -3.26 4.64 -4.02
N ALA A 135 -4.19 4.92 -4.93
CA ALA A 135 -3.88 5.13 -6.34
C ALA A 135 -2.99 6.36 -6.57
N LYS A 136 -3.23 7.47 -5.86
CA LYS A 136 -2.41 8.69 -5.96
C LYS A 136 -0.98 8.47 -5.48
N GLN A 137 -0.77 7.71 -4.40
CA GLN A 137 0.57 7.45 -3.86
C GLN A 137 1.29 6.26 -4.54
N GLY A 138 0.55 5.41 -5.25
CA GLY A 138 1.11 4.31 -6.05
C GLY A 138 1.29 2.98 -5.31
N TYR A 139 0.94 2.90 -4.03
CA TYR A 139 1.06 1.68 -3.21
C TYR A 139 -0.08 1.56 -2.19
N VAL A 140 -0.36 0.33 -1.78
CA VAL A 140 -1.35 -0.01 -0.76
C VAL A 140 -0.80 0.32 0.62
N ASP A 141 -1.56 1.03 1.43
CA ASP A 141 -1.20 1.38 2.80
C ASP A 141 -2.47 1.74 3.58
N HIS A 142 -2.63 1.20 4.78
CA HIS A 142 -3.74 1.52 5.69
C HIS A 142 -3.78 2.99 6.12
N THR A 143 -2.72 3.75 5.89
CA THR A 143 -2.62 5.19 6.18
C THR A 143 -2.62 6.07 4.94
N ALA A 144 -3.01 5.53 3.78
CA ALA A 144 -2.96 6.22 2.50
C ALA A 144 -3.62 7.62 2.54
N GLY A 145 -2.90 8.62 2.01
CA GLY A 145 -3.31 10.03 2.07
C GLY A 145 -3.15 10.68 3.45
N GLY A 146 -2.47 10.04 4.39
CA GLY A 146 -2.23 10.54 5.75
C GLY A 146 -3.38 10.30 6.73
N TYR A 147 -4.33 9.43 6.38
CA TYR A 147 -5.47 9.08 7.23
C TYR A 147 -5.38 7.60 7.61
N ASN A 148 -5.17 7.31 8.89
CA ASN A 148 -5.37 5.95 9.41
C ASN A 148 -6.86 5.59 9.47
N THR A 149 -7.18 4.34 9.76
CA THR A 149 -8.57 3.83 9.87
C THR A 149 -9.44 4.72 10.74
N LYS A 150 -9.02 4.99 11.99
CA LYS A 150 -9.79 5.84 12.91
C LYS A 150 -10.11 7.21 12.31
N GLN A 151 -9.10 7.88 11.75
CA GLN A 151 -9.27 9.21 11.16
C GLN A 151 -10.19 9.20 9.95
N ARG A 152 -10.21 8.12 9.15
CA ARG A 152 -11.18 7.97 8.06
C ARG A 152 -12.59 7.83 8.61
N TYR A 153 -12.81 6.92 9.57
CA TYR A 153 -14.12 6.74 10.19
C TYR A 153 -14.61 8.01 10.92
N GLU A 154 -13.73 8.79 11.53
CA GLU A 154 -14.08 10.09 12.12
C GLU A 154 -14.45 11.10 11.03
N LYS A 155 -13.68 11.16 9.94
CA LYS A 155 -13.92 12.07 8.80
C LYS A 155 -15.28 11.83 8.13
N PHE A 156 -15.71 10.57 8.04
CA PHE A 156 -16.98 10.17 7.44
C PHE A 156 -18.11 10.01 8.48
N GLU A 157 -17.91 10.47 9.72
CA GLU A 157 -18.91 10.41 10.79
C GLU A 157 -19.43 8.97 11.07
N ARG A 158 -18.57 7.97 10.86
CA ARG A 158 -18.85 6.55 11.09
C ARG A 158 -18.21 5.99 12.36
N TYR A 159 -17.23 6.69 12.96
CA TYR A 159 -16.48 6.20 14.13
C TYR A 159 -17.35 5.86 15.37
N SER A 160 -18.45 6.58 15.58
CA SER A 160 -19.37 6.28 16.69
C SER A 160 -20.34 5.13 16.38
N HIS A 161 -20.64 4.94 15.09
CA HIS A 161 -21.66 3.99 14.61
C HIS A 161 -21.05 2.63 14.30
N CYS A 162 -20.00 2.61 13.49
CA CYS A 162 -19.27 1.43 13.09
C CYS A 162 -18.29 1.07 14.19
N ARG A 163 -18.71 0.13 15.03
CA ARG A 163 -17.87 -0.51 16.02
C ARG A 163 -18.07 -1.98 15.83
N VAL A 164 -17.12 -2.63 15.18
CA VAL A 164 -17.11 -4.06 14.94
C VAL A 164 -16.44 -4.72 16.17
N PRO A 165 -17.18 -5.20 17.21
CA PRO A 165 -16.63 -6.00 18.31
C PRO A 165 -16.03 -7.33 17.86
N THR A 166 -14.74 -7.54 18.10
CA THR A 166 -14.11 -8.86 17.97
C THR A 166 -14.75 -9.90 18.90
N ASN A 167 -14.42 -11.18 18.70
CA ASN A 167 -14.95 -12.32 19.48
C ASN A 167 -14.72 -12.24 21.01
N ASP A 168 -13.87 -11.32 21.47
CA ASP A 168 -13.61 -10.99 22.88
C ASP A 168 -14.35 -9.71 23.34
N ASN A 169 -15.31 -9.22 22.56
CA ASN A 169 -16.09 -8.01 22.79
C ASN A 169 -15.26 -6.70 22.78
N SER A 170 -14.06 -6.70 22.19
CA SER A 170 -13.23 -5.51 22.05
C SER A 170 -13.39 -4.87 20.66
N GLY A 171 -14.47 -4.11 20.47
CA GLY A 171 -14.67 -3.33 19.25
C GLY A 171 -13.61 -2.25 19.08
N LEU A 172 -13.16 -2.05 17.83
CA LEU A 172 -12.20 -1.01 17.39
C LEU A 172 -11.18 -0.63 18.46
N ARG A 173 -10.11 -1.42 18.59
CA ARG A 173 -8.89 -0.91 19.25
C ARG A 173 -8.52 0.39 18.54
N ASP A 174 -8.21 1.44 19.30
CA ASP A 174 -7.61 2.66 18.78
C ASP A 174 -6.47 2.28 17.81
N GLY A 175 -6.70 2.40 16.49
CA GLY A 175 -5.73 2.07 15.45
C GLY A 175 -5.73 0.64 14.90
N GLN A 176 -6.73 -0.21 15.16
CA GLN A 176 -6.91 -1.46 14.40
C GLN A 176 -7.72 -1.23 13.11
N GLU A 177 -7.36 -2.00 12.09
CA GLU A 177 -7.88 -1.91 10.73
C GLU A 177 -9.23 -2.62 10.64
N LEU A 178 -10.26 -1.88 10.20
CA LEU A 178 -11.57 -2.42 9.81
C LEU A 178 -11.72 -2.52 8.29
N GLU A 179 -10.63 -2.25 7.59
CA GLU A 179 -10.57 -2.28 6.16
C GLU A 179 -9.72 -3.43 5.65
N VAL A 180 -10.07 -3.89 4.46
CA VAL A 180 -9.24 -4.74 3.62
C VAL A 180 -8.95 -3.98 2.34
N ASN A 181 -7.69 -4.00 1.93
CA ASN A 181 -7.25 -3.29 0.74
C ASN A 181 -6.32 -4.17 -0.08
N LYS A 182 -6.28 -3.92 -1.39
CA LYS A 182 -5.38 -4.63 -2.30
C LYS A 182 -5.10 -3.81 -3.54
N ARG A 183 -4.05 -4.21 -4.24
CA ARG A 183 -3.72 -3.70 -5.56
C ARG A 183 -3.47 -4.85 -6.52
N VAL A 184 -4.15 -4.82 -7.66
CA VAL A 184 -3.90 -5.72 -8.78
C VAL A 184 -3.41 -4.94 -9.99
N SER A 185 -2.64 -5.58 -10.86
CA SER A 185 -2.17 -4.97 -12.12
C SER A 185 -2.92 -5.61 -13.29
N ILE A 186 -3.50 -4.78 -14.15
CA ILE A 186 -4.17 -5.21 -15.37
C ILE A 186 -3.12 -5.29 -16.48
N ASN A 187 -3.16 -6.38 -17.26
CA ASN A 187 -2.38 -6.43 -18.49
C ASN A 187 -3.07 -5.60 -19.58
N VAL A 188 -2.48 -4.46 -19.94
CA VAL A 188 -3.02 -3.50 -20.93
C VAL A 188 -3.19 -4.08 -22.34
N SER A 189 -2.52 -5.20 -22.64
CA SER A 189 -2.67 -5.91 -23.92
C SER A 189 -3.71 -7.03 -23.88
N GLY A 190 -4.33 -7.29 -22.73
CA GLY A 190 -5.32 -8.35 -22.54
C GLY A 190 -6.74 -7.80 -22.50
N ASP A 191 -7.69 -8.64 -22.91
CA ASP A 191 -9.13 -8.36 -22.81
C ASP A 191 -9.63 -8.65 -21.38
N TRP A 192 -9.24 -7.82 -20.42
CA TRP A 192 -9.72 -7.92 -19.04
C TRP A 192 -11.14 -7.36 -18.92
N THR A 193 -12.03 -8.14 -18.31
CA THR A 193 -13.36 -7.69 -17.89
C THR A 193 -13.34 -7.22 -16.43
N GLU A 194 -14.38 -6.52 -16.01
CA GLU A 194 -14.55 -6.17 -14.60
C GLU A 194 -14.69 -7.39 -13.68
N GLU A 195 -15.26 -8.49 -14.18
CA GLU A 195 -15.32 -9.77 -13.48
C GLU A 195 -13.91 -10.35 -13.26
N ASP A 196 -13.04 -10.33 -14.28
CA ASP A 196 -11.65 -10.80 -14.16
C ASP A 196 -10.88 -10.01 -13.09
N ILE A 197 -11.10 -8.69 -13.04
CA ILE A 197 -10.49 -7.82 -12.03
C ILE A 197 -10.98 -8.21 -10.63
N ALA A 198 -12.30 -8.37 -10.45
CA ALA A 198 -12.88 -8.74 -9.17
C ALA A 198 -12.41 -10.12 -8.69
N GLN A 199 -12.38 -11.12 -9.58
CA GLN A 199 -11.86 -12.45 -9.28
C GLN A 199 -10.38 -12.41 -8.87
N GLN A 200 -9.55 -11.62 -9.56
CA GLN A 200 -8.14 -11.46 -9.20
C GLN A 200 -7.99 -10.78 -7.83
N VAL A 201 -8.80 -9.78 -7.51
CA VAL A 201 -8.78 -9.13 -6.18
C VAL A 201 -9.16 -10.12 -5.08
N LEU A 202 -10.22 -10.91 -5.28
CA LEU A 202 -10.60 -11.93 -4.30
C LEU A 202 -9.54 -13.01 -4.16
N ALA A 203 -8.89 -13.44 -5.25
CA ALA A 203 -7.78 -14.40 -5.20
C ALA A 203 -6.60 -13.87 -4.36
N GLU A 204 -6.27 -12.59 -4.51
CA GLU A 204 -5.23 -11.93 -3.72
C GLU A 204 -5.60 -11.81 -2.23
N TRP A 205 -6.87 -11.59 -1.90
CA TRP A 205 -7.33 -11.64 -0.50
C TRP A 205 -7.32 -13.05 0.06
N ARG A 206 -7.66 -14.07 -0.72
CA ARG A 206 -7.60 -15.47 -0.27
C ARG A 206 -6.20 -15.93 0.11
N ALA A 207 -5.18 -15.35 -0.52
CA ALA A 207 -3.78 -15.59 -0.18
C ALA A 207 -3.33 -14.81 1.08
N ASP A 208 -4.21 -14.00 1.67
CA ASP A 208 -3.96 -13.10 2.79
C ASP A 208 -4.90 -13.46 3.95
N GLU A 209 -4.39 -14.23 4.92
CA GLU A 209 -5.21 -14.74 6.03
C GLU A 209 -5.87 -13.62 6.84
N ASP A 210 -5.15 -12.52 7.07
CA ASP A 210 -5.64 -11.37 7.81
C ASP A 210 -6.79 -10.67 7.04
N ALA A 211 -6.71 -10.60 5.71
CA ALA A 211 -7.79 -10.06 4.90
C ALA A 211 -9.04 -10.96 4.94
N MET A 212 -8.86 -12.27 4.82
CA MET A 212 -9.95 -13.24 4.91
C MET A 212 -10.60 -13.27 6.29
N GLU A 213 -9.82 -13.08 7.36
CA GLU A 213 -10.36 -12.98 8.72
C GLU A 213 -11.28 -11.76 8.85
N ARG A 214 -10.83 -10.58 8.40
CA ARG A 214 -11.62 -9.33 8.47
C ARG A 214 -12.92 -9.43 7.70
N LEU A 215 -12.88 -9.91 6.44
CA LEU A 215 -14.09 -10.10 5.63
C LEU A 215 -15.10 -11.08 6.26
N ARG A 216 -14.67 -11.90 7.22
CA ARG A 216 -15.51 -12.87 7.93
C ARG A 216 -15.92 -12.43 9.32
N TYR A 217 -15.63 -11.20 9.74
CA TYR A 217 -16.07 -10.68 11.03
C TYR A 217 -17.58 -10.88 11.20
N ALA A 218 -17.93 -11.61 12.27
CA ALA A 218 -19.29 -12.09 12.51
C ALA A 218 -20.27 -10.96 12.80
N ASN A 219 -19.71 -9.84 13.24
CA ASN A 219 -20.36 -8.66 13.78
C ASN A 219 -20.16 -7.44 12.87
N ALA A 220 -19.67 -7.66 11.64
CA ALA A 220 -19.81 -6.73 10.54
C ALA A 220 -21.08 -7.12 9.77
N GLU A 221 -21.98 -6.17 9.63
CA GLU A 221 -23.30 -6.29 8.98
C GLU A 221 -23.38 -5.42 7.72
N GLU A 222 -22.55 -4.39 7.61
CA GLU A 222 -22.48 -3.40 6.54
C GLU A 222 -21.07 -3.33 5.93
N ALA A 223 -20.97 -2.99 4.65
CA ALA A 223 -19.71 -2.72 4.00
C ALA A 223 -19.79 -1.68 2.88
N GLY A 224 -18.78 -0.84 2.83
CA GLY A 224 -18.48 0.02 1.70
C GLY A 224 -17.40 -0.57 0.82
N MET A 225 -17.54 -0.46 -0.50
CA MET A 225 -16.49 -0.84 -1.45
C MET A 225 -16.11 0.35 -2.31
N GLY A 226 -14.81 0.48 -2.59
CA GLY A 226 -14.30 1.55 -3.42
C GLY A 226 -13.15 1.10 -4.30
N VAL A 227 -13.19 1.50 -5.57
CA VAL A 227 -12.20 1.11 -6.57
C VAL A 227 -11.60 2.35 -7.25
N ALA A 228 -10.28 2.39 -7.34
CA ALA A 228 -9.55 3.45 -8.06
C ALA A 228 -8.54 2.86 -9.02
N VAL A 229 -8.45 3.44 -10.22
CA VAL A 229 -7.54 2.98 -11.27
C VAL A 229 -6.51 4.06 -11.58
N SER A 230 -5.24 3.64 -11.60
CA SER A 230 -4.09 4.50 -11.88
C SER A 230 -3.70 4.46 -13.36
N GLN A 231 -2.89 5.43 -13.81
CA GLN A 231 -2.46 5.56 -15.20
C GLN A 231 -1.58 4.42 -15.70
N ASP A 232 -0.93 3.69 -14.79
CA ASP A 232 -0.07 2.54 -15.06
C ASP A 232 -0.81 1.20 -14.89
N ALA A 233 -2.13 1.22 -15.13
CA ALA A 233 -3.00 0.04 -15.16
C ALA A 233 -3.02 -0.76 -13.86
N ARG A 234 -2.89 -0.08 -12.70
CA ARG A 234 -3.12 -0.70 -11.40
C ARG A 234 -4.47 -0.30 -10.84
N VAL A 235 -5.20 -1.30 -10.36
CA VAL A 235 -6.48 -1.15 -9.67
C VAL A 235 -6.22 -1.27 -8.18
N TYR A 236 -6.71 -0.30 -7.43
CA TYR A 236 -6.64 -0.23 -5.97
C TYR A 236 -8.05 -0.41 -5.44
N VAL A 237 -8.21 -1.35 -4.52
CA VAL A 237 -9.51 -1.68 -3.94
C VAL A 237 -9.43 -1.51 -2.43
N ALA A 238 -10.47 -0.95 -1.85
CA ALA A 238 -10.71 -0.93 -0.41
C ALA A 238 -12.12 -1.44 -0.12
N VAL A 239 -12.27 -2.17 0.99
CA VAL A 239 -13.55 -2.53 1.60
C VAL A 239 -13.49 -2.11 3.05
N ASP A 240 -14.41 -1.24 3.46
CA ASP A 240 -14.53 -0.73 4.83
C ASP A 240 -15.73 -1.39 5.53
N LEU A 241 -15.50 -2.06 6.66
CA LEU A 241 -16.51 -2.85 7.38
C LEU A 241 -17.14 -2.12 8.57
N CYS A 242 -18.43 -2.34 8.76
CA CYS A 242 -19.24 -1.86 9.87
C CYS A 242 -20.18 -2.99 10.29
#